data_AF-A1UGB4-F1
#
_entry.id   AF-A1UGB4-F1
#
_cell.length_a   1.000
_cell.length_b   1.000
_cell.length_c   1.000
_cell.angle_alpha   90.00
_cell.angle_beta   90.00
_cell.angle_gamma   90.00
#
_symmetry.space_group_name_H-M   'P 1'
#
loop_
_entity.id
_entity.type
_entity.pdbx_description
1 polymer ?
#
loop_
_entity_poly.entity_id
_entity_poly.type
_entity_poly.pdbx_seq_one_letter_code
_entity_poly.pdbx_strand_id
1 'polypeptide(L)' 'MAKRKWSDLSPKQQRAVVVLGGVETLATTAMLVDLARRPASKVRGPKLLWRTLSVVQPVGPLAYFTVGRLS' A
#
# COMPACT_ATOMS: atom_id res chain seq x y z
N MET A 1 -0.04 24.43 -19.90
CA MET A 1 -1.17 23.56 -19.46
C MET A 1 -1.65 24.05 -18.10
N ALA A 2 -2.94 24.35 -17.92
CA ALA A 2 -3.46 24.74 -16.61
C ALA A 2 -3.38 23.54 -15.64
N LYS A 3 -2.79 23.73 -14.46
CA LYS A 3 -2.82 22.70 -13.39
C LYS A 3 -4.23 22.64 -12.84
N ARG A 4 -4.90 21.47 -12.92
CA ARG A 4 -6.19 21.27 -12.28
C ARG A 4 -6.07 21.40 -10.77
N LYS A 5 -6.96 22.16 -10.15
CA LYS A 5 -7.10 22.26 -8.70
C LYS A 5 -8.03 21.17 -8.20
N TRP A 6 -7.93 20.86 -6.92
CA TRP A 6 -8.85 19.93 -6.24
C TRP A 6 -10.32 20.32 -6.46
N SER A 7 -10.63 21.62 -6.38
CA SER A 7 -11.98 22.16 -6.60
C SER A 7 -12.50 22.00 -8.04
N ASP A 8 -11.62 21.73 -9.02
CA ASP A 8 -12.01 21.43 -10.41
C ASP A 8 -12.45 19.96 -10.60
N LEU A 9 -12.31 19.12 -9.57
CA LEU A 9 -12.76 17.73 -9.59
C LEU A 9 -14.25 17.64 -9.24
N SER A 10 -14.98 16.83 -10.01
CA SER A 10 -16.36 16.46 -9.65
C SER A 10 -16.40 15.77 -8.28
N PRO A 11 -17.48 15.88 -7.50
CA PRO A 11 -17.61 15.19 -6.21
C PRO A 11 -17.31 13.68 -6.27
N LYS A 12 -17.67 13.02 -7.38
CA LYS A 12 -17.33 11.60 -7.61
C LYS A 12 -15.83 11.36 -7.71
N GLN A 13 -15.10 12.25 -8.38
CA GLN A 13 -13.64 12.15 -8.54
C GLN A 13 -12.92 12.42 -7.22
N GLN A 14 -13.33 13.45 -6.48
CA GLN A 14 -12.78 13.71 -5.14
C GLN A 14 -12.99 12.52 -4.21
N ARG A 15 -14.20 11.95 -4.20
CA ARG A 15 -14.52 10.76 -3.41
C ARG A 15 -13.68 9.55 -3.83
N ALA A 16 -13.48 9.33 -5.13
CA ALA A 16 -12.63 8.25 -5.62
C ALA A 16 -11.18 8.40 -5.15
N VAL A 17 -10.61 9.62 -5.21
CA VAL A 17 -9.24 9.88 -4.73
C VAL A 17 -9.14 9.61 -3.23
N VAL A 18 -10.09 10.09 -2.43
CA VAL A 18 -10.11 9.86 -0.97
C VAL A 18 -10.21 8.37 -0.65
N VAL A 19 -11.12 7.65 -1.32
CA VAL A 19 -11.31 6.21 -1.08
C VAL A 19 -10.06 5.41 -1.48
N LEU A 20 -9.51 5.66 -2.67
CA LEU A 20 -8.32 4.95 -3.15
C LEU A 20 -7.12 5.22 -2.23
N GLY A 21 -6.88 6.48 -1.87
CA GLY A 21 -5.82 6.84 -0.93
C GLY A 21 -6.00 6.23 0.46
N GLY A 22 -7.24 6.17 0.94
CA GLY A 22 -7.57 5.52 2.21
C GLY A 22 -7.31 4.01 2.18
N VAL A 23 -7.80 3.31 1.15
CA VAL A 23 -7.56 1.86 0.96
C VAL A 23 -6.06 1.57 0.87
N GLU A 24 -5.33 2.38 0.11
CA GLU A 24 -3.90 2.24 -0.04
C GLU A 24 -3.16 2.43 1.29
N THR A 25 -3.50 3.46 2.05
CA THR A 25 -2.92 3.74 3.37
C THR A 25 -3.16 2.59 4.35
N LEU A 26 -4.38 2.05 4.36
CA LEU A 26 -4.74 0.90 5.18
C LEU A 26 -3.97 -0.35 4.77
N ALA A 27 -3.83 -0.62 3.47
CA ALA A 27 -3.09 -1.77 2.95
C ALA A 27 -1.61 -1.69 3.32
N THR A 28 -0.96 -0.53 3.14
CA THR A 28 0.44 -0.32 3.54
C THR A 28 0.62 -0.48 5.04
N THR A 29 -0.28 0.09 5.85
CA THR A 29 -0.23 -0.05 7.32
C THR A 29 -0.38 -1.52 7.74
N ALA A 30 -1.35 -2.22 7.16
CA ALA A 30 -1.56 -3.65 7.44
C ALA A 30 -0.34 -4.49 7.05
N MET A 31 0.28 -4.22 5.90
CA MET A 31 1.52 -4.87 5.46
C MET A 31 2.64 -4.66 6.49
N LEU A 32 2.88 -3.42 6.93
CA LEU A 32 3.97 -3.11 7.85
C LEU A 32 3.74 -3.72 9.24
N VAL A 33 2.50 -3.69 9.74
CA VAL A 33 2.12 -4.33 11.01
C VAL A 33 2.29 -5.84 10.93
N ASP A 34 1.83 -6.46 9.84
CA ASP A 34 1.96 -7.89 9.59
C ASP A 34 3.44 -8.31 9.50
N LEU A 35 4.25 -7.56 8.74
CA LEU A 35 5.69 -7.79 8.59
C LEU A 35 6.45 -7.67 9.91
N ALA A 36 6.06 -6.70 10.75
CA ALA A 36 6.64 -6.52 12.08
C ALA A 36 6.32 -7.70 13.01
N ARG A 37 5.06 -8.15 13.01
CA ARG A 37 4.58 -9.22 13.92
C ARG A 37 4.94 -10.63 13.46
N ARG A 38 5.03 -10.90 12.15
CA ARG A 38 5.33 -12.25 11.64
C ARG A 38 6.76 -12.66 11.95
N PRO A 39 7.04 -13.92 12.31
CA PRO A 39 8.40 -14.43 12.36
C PRO A 39 9.04 -14.40 10.96
N ALA A 40 10.35 -14.16 10.86
CA ALA A 40 11.05 -14.05 9.58
C ALA A 40 10.95 -15.33 8.72
N SER A 41 10.81 -16.49 9.36
CA SER A 41 10.60 -17.79 8.68
C SER A 41 9.27 -17.90 7.93
N LYS A 42 8.29 -17.02 8.21
CA LYS A 42 6.98 -16.97 7.55
C LYS A 42 6.88 -15.84 6.51
N VAL A 43 8.01 -15.25 6.14
CA VAL A 43 8.11 -14.21 5.12
C VAL A 43 9.09 -14.68 4.05
N ARG A 44 8.72 -14.58 2.77
CA ARG A 44 9.61 -14.94 1.67
C ARG A 44 10.75 -13.93 1.55
N GLY A 45 11.94 -14.29 2.00
CA GLY A 45 13.12 -13.44 1.94
C GLY A 45 13.21 -12.41 3.08
N PRO A 46 14.18 -11.50 3.02
CA PRO A 46 14.48 -10.59 4.13
C PRO A 46 13.35 -9.58 4.34
N LYS A 47 12.96 -9.36 5.60
CA LYS A 47 11.92 -8.37 5.95
C LYS A 47 12.25 -6.96 5.45
N LEU A 48 13.53 -6.60 5.38
CA LEU A 48 13.96 -5.30 4.90
C LEU A 48 13.57 -5.06 3.43
N LEU A 49 13.62 -6.09 2.59
CA LEU A 49 13.19 -6.01 1.20
C LEU A 49 11.70 -5.68 1.11
N TRP A 50 10.87 -6.31 1.93
CA TRP A 50 9.45 -5.99 1.96
C TRP A 50 9.18 -4.58 2.47
N ARG A 51 9.94 -4.13 3.48
CA ARG A 51 9.83 -2.76 3.97
C ARG A 51 10.22 -1.71 2.92
N THR A 52 11.21 -1.98 2.08
CA THR A 52 11.54 -1.07 0.97
C THR A 52 10.50 -1.14 -0.15
N LEU A 53 9.96 -2.32 -0.44
CA LEU A 53 8.89 -2.48 -1.44
C LEU A 53 7.60 -1.76 -1.04
N SER A 54 7.32 -1.57 0.26
CA SER A 54 6.12 -0.87 0.73
C SER A 54 6.05 0.62 0.34
N VAL A 55 7.11 1.18 -0.26
CA VAL A 55 7.09 2.57 -0.79
C VAL A 55 6.66 2.61 -2.25
N VAL A 56 6.65 1.48 -2.94
CA VAL A 56 6.23 1.38 -4.34
C VAL A 56 4.72 1.18 -4.37
N GLN A 57 3.99 2.28 -4.33
CA GLN A 57 2.54 2.26 -4.25
C GLN A 57 1.89 2.08 -5.63
N PRO A 58 0.84 1.26 -5.77
CA PRO A 58 0.26 0.33 -4.78
C PRO A 58 0.89 -1.09 -4.81
N VAL A 59 1.93 -1.30 -5.62
CA VAL A 59 2.50 -2.63 -5.93
C VAL A 59 3.07 -3.34 -4.70
N GLY A 60 3.74 -2.63 -3.81
CA GLY A 60 4.40 -3.19 -2.62
C GLY A 60 3.47 -3.96 -1.69
N PRO A 61 2.41 -3.31 -1.15
CA PRO A 61 1.42 -3.97 -0.31
C PRO A 61 0.76 -5.17 -0.98
N LEU A 62 0.37 -5.02 -2.25
CA LEU A 62 -0.27 -6.10 -3.02
C LEU A 62 0.66 -7.31 -3.20
N ALA A 63 1.92 -7.07 -3.58
CA ALA A 63 2.92 -8.12 -3.75
C ALA A 63 3.24 -8.84 -2.43
N TYR A 64 3.26 -8.10 -1.31
CA TYR A 64 3.49 -8.70 0.01
C TYR A 64 2.38 -9.68 0.40
N PHE A 65 1.12 -9.27 0.27
CA PHE A 65 0.00 -10.13 0.64
C PHE A 65 -0.21 -11.33 -0.28
N THR A 66 0.19 -11.22 -1.55
CA THR A 66 0.03 -12.29 -2.55
C THR A 66 1.23 -13.25 -2.62
N VAL A 67 2.45 -12.74 -2.46
CA VAL A 67 3.68 -13.51 -2.65
C VAL A 67 4.59 -13.49 -1.43
N GLY A 68 4.70 -12.35 -0.74
CA GLY A 68 5.66 -12.17 0.36
C GLY A 68 5.30 -12.92 1.64
N ARG A 69 4.01 -13.14 1.88
CA ARG A 69 3.48 -13.84 3.04
C ARG A 69 3.44 -15.35 2.78
N LEU A 70 4.09 -16.13 3.65
CA LEU A 70 3.92 -17.58 3.71
C LEU A 70 2.84 -17.89 4.75
N SER A 71 1.85 -18.69 4.35
CA SER A 71 0.75 -19.17 5.21
C SER A 71 1.25 -19.94 6.44
#